data_AF-A0A6M4BUH4-F1
#
_entry.id   AF-A0A6M4BUH4-F1
#
_cell.length_a   1.000
_cell.length_b   1.000
_cell.length_c   1.000
_cell.angle_alpha   90.00
_cell.angle_beta   90.00
_cell.angle_gamma   90.00
#
_symmetry.space_group_name_H-M   'P 1'
#
loop_
_entity.id
_entity.type
_entity.pdbx_description
1 polymer ?
#
loop_
_entity_poly.entity_id
_entity_poly.type
_entity_poly.pdbx_seq_one_letter_code
_entity_poly.pdbx_strand_id
1 'polypeptide(L)'
;FNVEEAQYTRKVLGKVDATDADFGQNANLTYSIESKYKDLPFEISPYSGVFSVNGELDREKEDKYVLTVVARDNGHDKKLSSSVSVEVQVLDVNDNAPKFWGYDELLQWSHPEADELFNHNFESVMMIPVYKTSIEENAPIGTTVIKVFANDSDFVGN
;
A
#
# COMPACT_ATOMS: atom_id res chain seq x y z
N PHE A 1 -14.07 4.43 3.37
CA PHE A 1 -13.09 5.20 2.60
C PHE A 1 -12.30 4.25 1.72
N ASN A 2 -11.83 4.70 0.56
CA ASN A 2 -10.95 3.90 -0.31
C ASN A 2 -9.61 4.62 -0.42
N VAL A 3 -8.52 3.87 -0.39
CA VAL A 3 -7.15 4.40 -0.48
C VAL A 3 -6.28 3.44 -1.27
N GLU A 4 -5.41 3.96 -2.12
CA GLU A 4 -4.45 3.15 -2.90
C GLU A 4 -3.20 2.89 -2.04
N GLU A 5 -2.59 1.71 -2.16
CA GLU A 5 -1.42 1.35 -1.34
C GLU A 5 -0.16 2.19 -1.63
N ALA A 6 0.00 2.66 -2.86
CA ALA A 6 1.08 3.55 -3.28
C ALA A 6 1.00 4.97 -2.68
N GLN A 7 0.02 5.26 -1.82
CA GLN A 7 -0.17 6.58 -1.21
C GLN A 7 0.45 6.67 0.17
N TYR A 8 1.73 7.02 0.17
CA TYR A 8 2.51 7.23 1.38
C TYR A 8 2.11 8.53 2.09
N THR A 9 1.74 8.42 3.37
CA THR A 9 1.67 9.47 4.41
C THR A 9 0.96 10.81 4.09
N ARG A 10 0.09 11.26 5.00
CA ARG A 10 -0.65 12.54 5.00
C ARG A 10 -1.74 12.71 3.93
N LYS A 11 -2.12 11.66 3.20
CA LYS A 11 -3.34 11.73 2.39
C LYS A 11 -4.55 11.83 3.30
N VAL A 12 -5.33 12.89 3.12
CA VAL A 12 -6.63 13.05 3.79
C VAL A 12 -7.65 12.14 3.10
N LEU A 13 -8.23 11.23 3.87
CA LEU A 13 -9.30 10.34 3.41
C LEU A 13 -10.67 10.99 3.56
N GLY A 14 -10.81 11.83 4.59
CA GLY A 14 -12.02 12.60 4.81
C GLY A 14 -12.06 13.21 6.21
N LYS A 15 -13.26 13.52 6.67
CA LYS A 15 -13.52 14.08 7.99
C LYS A 15 -14.66 13.33 8.65
N VAL A 16 -14.49 13.00 9.93
CA VAL A 16 -15.54 12.48 10.79
C VAL A 16 -16.07 13.62 11.64
N ASP A 17 -17.36 13.89 11.55
CA ASP A 17 -18.01 14.98 12.26
C ASP A 17 -19.04 14.44 13.26
N ALA A 18 -19.02 15.00 14.47
CA ALA A 18 -20.00 14.78 15.52
C ALA A 18 -20.55 16.13 16.01
N THR A 19 -21.84 16.16 16.33
CA THR A 19 -22.53 17.37 16.80
C THR A 19 -23.15 17.09 18.16
N ASP A 20 -22.91 17.99 19.11
CA ASP A 20 -23.60 18.02 20.41
C ASP A 20 -24.71 19.09 20.38
N ALA A 21 -25.84 18.83 21.03
CA ALA A 21 -27.04 19.66 20.97
C ALA A 21 -26.99 20.87 21.93
N ASP A 22 -25.99 20.93 22.80
CA ASP A 22 -25.79 22.04 23.72
C ASP A 22 -25.23 23.28 22.98
N PHE A 23 -25.91 24.43 23.14
CA PHE A 23 -25.63 25.66 22.38
C PHE A 23 -24.23 26.24 22.65
N GLY A 24 -23.36 26.21 21.64
CA GLY A 24 -22.08 26.92 21.59
C GLY A 24 -21.14 26.40 20.50
N GLN A 25 -20.24 27.23 19.95
CA GLN A 25 -19.26 26.85 18.93
C GLN A 25 -18.43 25.65 19.43
N ASN A 26 -18.75 24.44 18.95
CA ASN A 26 -18.11 23.20 19.35
C ASN A 26 -18.17 22.99 20.87
N ALA A 27 -19.17 22.24 21.36
CA ALA A 27 -18.92 21.37 22.51
C ALA A 27 -17.53 20.76 22.31
N ASN A 28 -16.64 20.95 23.27
CA ASN A 28 -15.20 20.72 23.13
C ASN A 28 -14.96 19.21 22.93
N LEU A 29 -15.20 18.72 21.72
CA LEU A 29 -15.18 17.32 21.34
C LEU A 29 -13.76 16.95 20.92
N THR A 30 -13.28 15.83 21.43
CA THR A 30 -12.04 15.22 20.96
C THR A 30 -12.33 13.91 20.24
N TYR A 31 -11.64 13.73 19.11
CA TYR A 31 -11.73 12.53 18.29
C TYR A 31 -10.55 11.60 18.55
N SER A 32 -10.81 10.30 18.60
CA SER A 32 -9.77 9.27 18.69
C SER A 32 -10.17 8.03 17.90
N ILE A 33 -9.18 7.23 17.49
CA ILE A 33 -9.39 5.93 16.87
C ILE A 33 -9.13 4.84 17.91
N GLU A 34 -10.07 3.94 18.06
CA GLU A 34 -9.89 2.65 18.72
C GLU A 34 -9.76 1.56 17.65
N SER A 35 -8.71 0.76 17.74
CA SER A 35 -8.45 -0.30 16.77
C SER A 35 -7.77 -1.51 17.42
N LYS A 36 -7.93 -2.68 16.79
CA LYS A 36 -7.21 -3.92 17.14
C LYS A 36 -5.80 -3.98 16.53
N TYR A 37 -5.47 -3.04 15.64
CA TYR A 37 -4.23 -3.05 14.86
C TYR A 37 -3.11 -2.40 15.67
N LYS A 38 -1.99 -3.11 15.84
CA LYS A 38 -0.84 -2.62 16.61
C LYS A 38 -0.10 -1.49 15.89
N ASP A 39 0.09 -1.65 14.59
CA ASP A 39 0.79 -0.70 13.71
C ASP A 39 -0.24 -0.11 12.74
N LEU A 40 -1.15 0.73 13.26
CA LEU A 40 -2.24 1.32 12.49
C LEU A 40 -1.71 2.42 11.56
N PRO A 41 -1.89 2.32 10.23
CA PRO A 41 -1.39 3.32 9.27
C PRO A 41 -2.36 4.52 9.10
N PHE A 42 -3.26 4.75 10.05
CA PHE A 42 -4.26 5.81 10.00
C PHE A 42 -4.24 6.64 11.27
N GLU A 43 -4.56 7.92 11.13
CA GLU A 43 -4.70 8.85 12.24
C GLU A 43 -5.96 9.70 12.09
N ILE A 44 -6.43 10.25 13.22
CA ILE A 44 -7.47 11.27 13.24
C ILE A 44 -6.99 12.48 14.02
N SER A 45 -7.18 13.67 13.45
CA SER A 45 -6.90 14.92 14.14
C SER A 45 -7.90 15.12 15.28
N PRO A 46 -7.45 15.25 16.54
CA PRO A 46 -8.33 15.22 17.70
C PRO A 46 -9.29 16.40 17.77
N TYR A 47 -8.99 17.54 17.13
CA TYR A 47 -9.81 18.75 17.20
C TYR A 47 -10.59 19.03 15.91
N SER A 48 -10.16 18.47 14.78
CA SER A 48 -10.78 18.73 13.48
C SER A 48 -11.53 17.52 12.92
N GLY A 49 -11.34 16.32 13.48
CA GLY A 49 -11.94 15.09 12.96
C GLY A 49 -11.38 14.67 11.59
N VAL A 50 -10.34 15.33 11.08
CA VAL A 50 -9.69 14.98 9.81
C VAL A 50 -9.03 13.62 9.95
N PHE A 51 -9.44 12.67 9.10
CA PHE A 51 -8.97 11.30 9.05
C PHE A 51 -8.01 11.12 7.87
N SER A 52 -6.80 10.65 8.15
CA SER A 52 -5.70 10.59 7.18
C SER A 52 -4.84 9.34 7.32
N VAL A 53 -4.11 9.02 6.26
CA VAL A 53 -3.07 7.99 6.25
C VAL A 53 -1.81 8.56 6.94
N ASN A 54 -1.19 7.81 7.84
CA ASN A 54 0.06 8.19 8.51
C ASN A 54 1.08 7.03 8.57
N GLY A 55 0.97 6.09 7.63
CA GLY A 55 1.92 5.00 7.48
C GLY A 55 1.95 4.49 6.05
N GLU A 56 2.77 3.47 5.83
CA GLU A 56 2.77 2.68 4.60
C GLU A 56 1.54 1.77 4.58
N LEU A 57 0.94 1.65 3.40
CA LEU A 57 -0.13 0.71 3.12
C LEU A 57 0.45 -0.35 2.19
N ASP A 58 0.09 -1.59 2.46
CA ASP A 58 0.50 -2.77 1.71
C ASP A 58 -0.74 -3.65 1.68
N ARG A 59 -1.37 -3.76 0.51
CA ARG A 59 -2.62 -4.49 0.35
C ARG A 59 -2.41 -5.98 0.57
N GLU A 60 -1.27 -6.53 0.16
CA GLU A 60 -0.92 -7.95 0.38
C GLU A 60 -0.83 -8.29 1.87
N LYS A 61 -0.47 -7.31 2.70
CA LYS A 61 -0.46 -7.45 4.15
C LYS A 61 -1.86 -7.30 4.78
N GLU A 62 -2.60 -6.27 4.41
CA GLU A 62 -3.99 -6.06 4.88
C GLU A 62 -4.78 -5.23 3.86
N ASP A 63 -5.80 -5.84 3.26
CA ASP A 63 -6.64 -5.21 2.23
C ASP A 63 -7.77 -4.34 2.82
N LYS A 64 -8.09 -4.51 4.11
CA LYS A 64 -9.24 -3.87 4.74
C LYS A 64 -9.05 -3.59 6.22
N TYR A 65 -9.38 -2.36 6.64
CA TYR A 65 -9.36 -1.94 8.03
C TYR A 65 -10.76 -1.57 8.50
N VAL A 66 -11.19 -2.17 9.62
CA VAL A 66 -12.42 -1.78 10.34
C VAL A 66 -12.01 -1.12 11.65
N LEU A 67 -12.30 0.18 11.76
CA LEU A 67 -11.88 1.05 12.86
C LEU A 67 -13.09 1.59 13.60
N THR A 68 -12.93 1.89 14.88
CA THR A 68 -13.96 2.59 15.66
C THR A 68 -13.47 4.00 15.93
N VAL A 69 -14.17 5.01 15.41
CA VAL A 69 -13.90 6.41 15.74
C VAL A 69 -14.80 6.82 16.88
N VAL A 70 -14.20 7.42 17.92
CA VAL A 70 -14.89 7.88 19.11
C VAL A 70 -14.80 9.39 19.18
N ALA A 71 -15.95 10.05 19.32
CA ALA A 71 -16.05 11.46 19.66
C ALA A 71 -16.44 11.56 21.14
N ARG A 72 -15.67 12.33 21.92
CA ARG A 72 -15.86 12.47 23.36
C ARG A 72 -15.96 13.93 23.74
N ASP A 73 -16.92 14.28 24.58
CA ASP A 73 -16.97 15.61 25.16
C ASP A 73 -15.89 15.81 26.25
N ASN A 74 -15.60 17.07 26.54
CA ASN A 74 -14.71 17.46 27.63
C ASN A 74 -15.48 17.98 28.85
N GLY A 75 -16.65 17.39 29.15
CA GLY A 75 -17.41 17.70 30.36
C GLY A 75 -16.56 17.51 31.64
N HIS A 76 -16.72 18.42 32.61
CA HIS A 76 -15.93 18.42 33.84
C HIS A 76 -16.30 17.28 34.80
N ASP A 77 -17.60 17.00 34.99
CA ASP A 77 -18.08 16.01 35.96
C ASP A 77 -18.36 14.63 35.34
N LYS A 78 -18.87 14.61 34.10
CA LYS A 78 -19.14 13.38 33.35
C LYS A 78 -18.83 13.63 31.89
N LYS A 79 -18.00 12.76 31.31
CA LYS A 79 -17.69 12.79 29.89
C LYS A 79 -18.59 11.82 29.14
N LEU A 80 -19.34 12.29 28.14
CA LEU A 80 -20.09 11.45 27.23
C LEU A 80 -19.26 11.18 25.97
N SER A 81 -19.53 10.04 25.34
CA SER A 81 -18.89 9.66 24.09
C SER A 81 -19.88 8.98 23.17
N SER A 82 -19.71 9.21 21.87
CA SER A 82 -20.38 8.48 20.80
C SER A 82 -19.33 7.84 19.90
N SER A 83 -19.64 6.69 19.32
CA SER A 83 -18.73 5.96 18.45
C SER A 83 -19.38 5.54 17.14
N VAL A 84 -18.57 5.47 16.09
CA VAL A 84 -18.98 5.04 14.75
C VAL A 84 -17.92 4.11 14.14
N SER A 85 -18.37 3.11 13.38
CA SER A 85 -17.48 2.24 12.64
C SER A 85 -17.08 2.88 11.31
N VAL A 86 -15.78 2.92 11.05
CA VAL A 86 -15.17 3.41 9.82
C VAL A 86 -14.48 2.25 9.12
N GLU A 87 -14.92 1.95 7.92
CA GLU A 87 -14.32 0.94 7.06
C GLU A 87 -13.41 1.61 6.02
N VAL A 88 -12.18 1.12 5.89
CA VAL A 88 -11.20 1.55 4.89
C VAL A 88 -10.81 0.35 4.03
N GLN A 89 -11.02 0.46 2.72
CA GLN A 89 -10.56 -0.52 1.75
C GLN A 89 -9.25 -0.02 1.12
N VAL A 90 -8.21 -0.85 1.17
CA VAL A 90 -6.97 -0.63 0.42
C VAL A 90 -7.17 -1.17 -1.00
N LEU A 91 -6.95 -0.31 -1.97
CA LEU A 91 -7.05 -0.63 -3.39
C LEU A 91 -5.67 -0.98 -3.92
N ASP A 92 -5.67 -2.02 -4.72
CA ASP A 92 -4.52 -2.51 -5.48
C ASP A 92 -3.98 -1.43 -6.43
N VAL A 93 -2.67 -1.25 -6.46
CA VAL A 93 -1.97 -0.51 -7.50
C VAL A 93 -1.00 -1.48 -8.15
N ASN A 94 -1.08 -1.65 -9.48
CA ASN A 94 -0.10 -2.47 -10.21
C ASN A 94 1.26 -1.78 -10.21
N ASP A 95 2.04 -2.04 -9.16
CA ASP A 95 3.39 -1.54 -8.94
C ASP A 95 4.43 -2.67 -8.97
N ASN A 96 4.00 -3.93 -9.03
CA ASN A 96 4.85 -5.07 -9.25
C ASN A 96 5.03 -5.36 -10.74
N ALA A 97 6.21 -5.01 -11.27
CA ALA A 97 6.57 -5.45 -12.62
C ALA A 97 6.54 -6.99 -12.74
N PRO A 98 6.06 -7.54 -13.88
CA PRO A 98 6.05 -8.98 -14.11
C PRO A 98 7.43 -9.62 -13.88
N LYS A 99 7.47 -10.72 -13.13
CA LYS A 99 8.71 -11.47 -12.84
C LYS A 99 8.75 -12.77 -13.63
N PHE A 100 9.82 -12.97 -14.38
CA PHE A 100 10.12 -14.21 -15.10
C PHE A 100 10.52 -15.33 -14.13
N TRP A 101 9.87 -16.50 -14.20
CA TRP A 101 10.13 -17.64 -13.31
C TRP A 101 10.67 -18.84 -14.09
N GLY A 102 11.34 -19.77 -13.40
CA GLY A 102 11.88 -21.01 -14.01
C GLY A 102 13.14 -20.81 -14.85
N TYR A 103 13.94 -19.78 -14.55
CA TYR A 103 15.26 -19.56 -15.13
C TYR A 103 16.30 -20.55 -14.58
N ASP A 104 17.33 -20.85 -15.36
CA ASP A 104 18.42 -21.74 -14.95
C ASP A 104 19.43 -21.03 -14.05
N GLU A 105 19.71 -19.75 -14.35
CA GLU A 105 20.73 -18.96 -13.67
C GLU A 105 20.30 -17.49 -13.53
N LEU A 106 20.81 -16.81 -12.50
CA LEU A 106 20.75 -15.35 -12.38
C LEU A 106 22.16 -14.79 -12.63
N LEU A 107 22.30 -13.93 -13.63
CA LEU A 107 23.55 -13.22 -13.87
C LEU A 107 23.49 -11.83 -13.28
N GLN A 108 24.51 -11.46 -12.51
CA GLN A 108 24.73 -10.07 -12.15
C GLN A 108 25.10 -9.29 -13.41
N TRP A 109 24.33 -8.25 -13.74
CA TRP A 109 24.67 -7.38 -14.83
C TRP A 109 25.80 -6.45 -14.43
N SER A 110 26.95 -6.61 -15.08
CA SER A 110 28.07 -5.67 -15.01
C SER A 110 28.16 -4.92 -16.35
N HIS A 111 27.44 -3.80 -16.50
CA HIS A 111 27.61 -2.92 -17.66
C HIS A 111 28.51 -1.73 -17.29
N PRO A 112 29.59 -1.44 -18.03
CA PRO A 112 30.46 -0.29 -17.73
C PRO A 112 29.72 1.07 -17.77
N GLU A 113 28.62 1.19 -18.51
CA GLU A 113 27.85 2.45 -18.64
C GLU A 113 26.71 2.57 -17.61
N ALA A 114 26.42 1.51 -16.84
CA ALA A 114 25.43 1.59 -15.76
C ALA A 114 25.94 2.47 -14.61
N ASP A 115 27.25 2.50 -14.37
CA ASP A 115 27.89 3.33 -13.35
C ASP A 115 27.82 4.84 -13.68
N GLU A 116 27.66 5.23 -14.94
CA GLU A 116 27.56 6.65 -15.36
C GLU A 116 26.12 7.18 -15.35
N LEU A 117 25.12 6.33 -15.62
CA LEU A 117 23.71 6.74 -15.64
C LEU A 117 23.04 6.68 -14.27
N PHE A 118 23.53 5.84 -13.36
CA PHE A 118 22.99 5.66 -12.01
C PHE A 118 23.97 6.25 -11.00
N ASN A 119 23.96 7.57 -10.86
CA ASN A 119 24.73 8.33 -9.88
C ASN A 119 24.67 7.65 -8.49
N HIS A 120 25.83 7.16 -8.04
CA HIS A 120 26.12 6.43 -6.80
C HIS A 120 25.05 6.57 -5.70
N ASN A 121 24.40 5.43 -5.36
CA ASN A 121 23.98 5.00 -4.01
C ASN A 121 22.95 3.85 -4.01
N PHE A 122 22.70 3.16 -5.12
CA PHE A 122 21.90 1.94 -5.10
C PHE A 122 22.81 0.71 -5.03
N GLU A 123 22.87 0.06 -3.87
CA GLU A 123 23.30 -1.35 -3.74
C GLU A 123 22.22 -2.29 -4.31
N SER A 124 21.75 -2.01 -5.52
CA SER A 124 20.79 -2.86 -6.23
C SER A 124 21.50 -3.40 -7.45
N VAL A 125 22.31 -4.42 -7.21
CA VAL A 125 22.88 -5.23 -8.28
C VAL A 125 21.73 -5.75 -9.14
N MET A 126 21.63 -5.31 -10.40
CA MET A 126 20.64 -5.87 -11.31
C MET A 126 20.99 -7.32 -11.63
N MET A 127 20.12 -8.25 -11.23
CA MET A 127 20.20 -9.65 -11.61
C MET A 127 19.31 -9.92 -12.82
N ILE A 128 19.87 -10.55 -13.85
CA ILE A 128 19.19 -10.89 -15.09
C ILE A 128 18.92 -12.40 -15.10
N PRO A 129 17.66 -12.84 -15.26
CA PRO A 129 17.33 -14.24 -15.42
C PRO A 129 17.81 -14.76 -16.78
N VAL A 130 18.48 -15.91 -16.76
CA VAL A 130 18.98 -16.59 -17.95
C VAL A 130 18.31 -17.95 -18.08
N TYR A 131 17.74 -18.18 -19.25
CA TYR A 131 17.20 -19.47 -19.65
C TYR A 131 18.11 -20.13 -20.67
N LYS A 132 18.42 -21.40 -20.46
CA LYS A 132 19.24 -22.22 -21.34
C LYS A 132 18.36 -23.26 -22.01
N THR A 133 18.59 -23.45 -23.30
CA THR A 133 17.90 -24.46 -24.10
C THR A 133 18.82 -24.91 -25.22
N SER A 134 18.56 -26.09 -25.78
CA SER A 134 19.27 -26.62 -26.93
C SER A 134 18.28 -26.96 -28.04
N ILE A 135 18.72 -26.80 -29.28
CA ILE A 135 17.94 -27.16 -30.47
C ILE A 135 18.83 -28.03 -31.36
N GLU A 136 18.23 -29.02 -32.01
CA GLU A 136 18.95 -29.81 -33.01
C GLU A 136 19.19 -29.00 -34.28
N GLU A 137 20.34 -29.23 -34.91
CA GLU A 137 20.80 -28.52 -36.12
C GLU A 137 19.82 -28.60 -37.31
N ASN A 138 18.97 -29.63 -37.35
CA ASN A 138 17.98 -29.85 -38.42
C ASN A 138 16.54 -29.62 -37.95
N ALA A 139 16.34 -28.90 -36.83
CA ALA A 139 15.00 -28.60 -36.34
C ALA A 139 14.18 -27.84 -37.40
N PRO A 140 12.91 -28.23 -37.65
CA PRO A 140 12.06 -27.55 -38.61
C PRO A 140 11.89 -26.06 -38.32
N ILE A 141 11.69 -25.27 -39.38
CA ILE A 141 11.32 -23.86 -39.25
C ILE A 141 10.00 -23.76 -38.48
N GLY A 142 9.99 -22.92 -37.44
CA GLY A 142 8.84 -22.76 -36.54
C GLY A 142 8.92 -23.61 -35.26
N THR A 143 10.00 -24.38 -35.06
CA THR A 143 10.25 -25.05 -33.79
C THR A 143 10.32 -24.03 -32.66
N THR A 144 9.44 -24.17 -31.67
CA THR A 144 9.52 -23.40 -30.42
C THR A 144 10.64 -23.97 -29.56
N VAL A 145 11.64 -23.15 -29.25
CA VAL A 145 12.84 -23.59 -28.51
C VAL A 145 12.66 -23.44 -27.01
N ILE A 146 11.89 -22.44 -26.59
CA ILE A 146 11.56 -22.20 -25.19
C ILE A 146 10.24 -21.44 -25.08
N LYS A 147 9.48 -21.72 -24.01
CA LYS A 147 8.36 -20.89 -23.56
C LYS A 147 8.69 -20.41 -22.15
N VAL A 148 8.77 -19.10 -21.99
CA VAL A 148 9.01 -18.47 -20.68
C VAL A 148 7.70 -17.93 -20.14
N PHE A 149 7.53 -17.97 -18.84
CA PHE A 149 6.36 -17.44 -18.14
C PHE A 149 6.82 -16.32 -17.21
N ALA A 150 6.14 -15.18 -17.30
CA ALA A 150 6.24 -14.13 -16.32
C ALA A 150 4.95 -14.10 -15.51
N ASN A 151 5.07 -14.02 -14.20
CA ASN A 151 3.93 -13.80 -13.32
C ASN A 151 4.00 -12.38 -12.77
N ASP A 152 2.88 -11.68 -12.86
CA ASP A 152 2.66 -10.38 -12.26
C ASP A 152 1.70 -10.60 -11.09
N SER A 153 2.18 -10.36 -9.87
CA SER A 153 1.48 -10.71 -8.63
C SER A 153 0.29 -9.81 -8.32
N ASP A 154 0.22 -8.62 -8.93
CA ASP A 154 -0.82 -7.62 -8.70
C ASP A 154 -1.52 -7.20 -10.00
N PHE A 155 -1.44 -8.04 -11.05
CA PHE A 155 -2.08 -7.77 -12.32
C PHE A 155 -3.60 -7.58 -12.17
N VAL A 156 -4.04 -6.33 -12.24
CA VAL A 156 -5.45 -5.95 -12.37
C VAL A 156 -5.82 -5.97 -13.85
N GLY A 157 -6.32 -7.11 -14.32
CA GLY A 157 -6.85 -7.23 -15.68
C GLY A 157 -8.04 -6.28 -15.92
N ASN A 158 -8.05 -5.61 -17.08
CA ASN A 158 -9.18 -4.82 -17.56
C ASN A 158 -10.41 -5.69 -17.89
#